data_AF-A0A1Q3MT44-F1
#
_entry.id   AF-A0A1Q3MT44-F1
#
_cell.length_a   1.000
_cell.length_b   1.000
_cell.length_c   1.000
_cell.angle_alpha   90.00
_cell.angle_beta   90.00
_cell.angle_gamma   90.00
#
_symmetry.space_group_name_H-M   'P 1'
#
loop_
_entity.id
_entity.type
_entity.pdbx_description
1 polymer ?
#
loop_
_entity_poly.entity_id
_entity_poly.type
_entity_poly.pdbx_seq_one_letter_code
_entity_poly.pdbx_strand_id
1 'polypeptide(L)'
;MMKTVGNDLIRNQLHADRKWYLLLGVLLVIFGLVLLAALPFATLSAVLLFGVLMMLGGILHFVAAFMVFKGGTRWLWALFGVLYLAAGYFAFTTPVITAVVLTSFLAVALIIAGMIRTVNAFILRPISGWGWVLFSGILTL
;
A
#
# COMPACT_ATOMS: atom_id res chain seq x y z
N MET A 1 12.30 -38.48 -9.05
CA MET A 1 10.89 -38.77 -8.69
C MET A 1 10.53 -38.16 -7.32
N MET A 2 10.84 -36.87 -7.04
CA MET A 2 10.76 -36.28 -5.69
C MET A 2 10.13 -34.86 -5.66
N LYS A 3 9.29 -34.51 -6.64
CA LYS A 3 8.61 -33.19 -6.71
C LYS A 3 7.13 -33.22 -6.28
N THR A 4 6.57 -34.39 -5.97
CA THR A 4 5.12 -34.54 -5.72
C THR A 4 4.73 -34.30 -4.25
N VAL A 5 5.49 -34.83 -3.29
CA VAL A 5 5.08 -34.85 -1.87
C VAL A 5 4.83 -33.45 -1.27
N GLY A 6 5.64 -32.44 -1.63
CA GLY A 6 5.46 -31.08 -1.11
C GLY A 6 4.24 -30.34 -1.69
N ASN A 7 3.89 -30.63 -2.94
CA ASN A 7 2.78 -29.96 -3.63
C ASN A 7 1.42 -30.47 -3.13
N ASP A 8 1.38 -31.71 -2.67
CA ASP A 8 0.17 -32.38 -2.17
C ASP A 8 -0.18 -31.89 -0.75
N LEU A 9 0.84 -31.62 0.09
CA LEU A 9 0.65 -31.05 1.43
C LEU A 9 0.08 -29.61 1.36
N ILE A 10 0.62 -28.75 0.48
CA ILE A 10 0.13 -27.38 0.29
C ILE A 10 -1.30 -27.38 -0.26
N ARG A 11 -1.60 -28.23 -1.25
CA ARG A 11 -2.95 -28.35 -1.81
C ARG A 11 -3.96 -28.81 -0.77
N ASN A 12 -3.61 -29.80 0.05
CA ASN A 12 -4.50 -30.31 1.09
C ASN A 12 -4.75 -29.27 2.20
N GLN A 13 -3.74 -28.48 2.59
CA GLN A 13 -3.93 -27.38 3.53
C GLN A 13 -4.79 -26.25 2.94
N LEU A 14 -4.58 -25.89 1.67
CA LEU A 14 -5.39 -24.88 0.99
C LEU A 14 -6.87 -25.31 0.89
N HIS A 15 -7.13 -26.60 0.68
CA HIS A 15 -8.49 -27.14 0.67
C HIS A 15 -9.12 -27.23 2.06
N ALA A 16 -8.33 -27.53 3.10
CA ALA A 16 -8.78 -27.54 4.49
C ALA A 16 -9.19 -26.13 4.96
N ASP A 17 -8.39 -25.12 4.63
CA ASP A 17 -8.62 -23.73 5.05
C ASP A 17 -9.41 -22.90 4.03
N ARG A 18 -9.84 -23.50 2.92
CA ARG A 18 -10.59 -22.80 1.84
C ARG A 18 -11.77 -22.00 2.39
N LYS A 19 -12.48 -22.55 3.39
CA LYS A 19 -13.61 -21.86 4.04
C LYS A 19 -13.16 -20.58 4.74
N TRP A 20 -12.01 -20.60 5.39
CA TRP A 20 -11.44 -19.43 6.06
C TRP A 20 -11.02 -18.35 5.08
N TYR A 21 -10.33 -18.72 4.00
CA TYR A 21 -9.96 -17.77 2.94
C TYR A 21 -11.17 -17.15 2.24
N LEU A 22 -12.22 -17.95 1.97
CA LEU A 22 -13.47 -17.45 1.42
C LEU A 22 -14.18 -16.49 2.39
N LEU A 23 -14.24 -16.83 3.68
CA LEU A 23 -14.83 -15.98 4.69
C LEU A 23 -14.07 -14.65 4.81
N LEU A 24 -12.74 -14.69 4.83
CA LEU A 24 -11.91 -13.50 4.84
C LEU A 24 -12.16 -12.63 3.59
N GLY A 25 -12.24 -13.24 2.41
CA GLY A 25 -12.55 -12.53 1.17
C GLY A 25 -13.92 -11.87 1.19
N VAL A 26 -14.96 -12.59 1.61
CA VAL A 26 -16.32 -12.03 1.75
C VAL A 26 -16.35 -10.89 2.77
N LEU A 27 -15.68 -11.08 3.91
CA LEU A 27 -15.59 -10.04 4.94
C LEU A 27 -14.90 -8.77 4.41
N LEU A 28 -13.79 -8.91 3.67
CA LEU A 28 -13.10 -7.77 3.04
C LEU A 28 -14.01 -7.05 2.03
N VAL A 29 -14.76 -7.79 1.22
CA VAL A 29 -15.69 -7.19 0.24
C VAL A 29 -16.78 -6.38 0.95
N ILE A 30 -17.39 -6.93 2.00
CA ILE A 30 -18.40 -6.23 2.80
C ILE A 30 -17.79 -4.97 3.41
N PHE A 31 -16.59 -5.08 4.00
CA PHE A 31 -15.91 -3.93 4.60
C PHE A 31 -15.62 -2.84 3.55
N GLY A 32 -15.17 -3.24 2.35
CA GLY A 32 -14.98 -2.34 1.22
C GLY A 32 -16.26 -1.63 0.81
N LEU A 33 -17.38 -2.35 0.69
CA LEU A 33 -18.68 -1.77 0.35
C LEU A 33 -19.17 -0.78 1.41
N VAL A 34 -18.99 -1.09 2.69
CA VAL A 34 -19.32 -0.20 3.81
C VAL A 34 -18.47 1.07 3.76
N LEU A 35 -17.16 0.95 3.49
CA LEU A 35 -16.27 2.11 3.34
C LEU A 35 -16.64 2.97 2.13
N LEU A 36 -17.04 2.36 1.02
CA LEU A 36 -17.52 3.08 -0.17
C LEU A 36 -18.81 3.84 0.11
N ALA A 37 -19.72 3.29 0.94
CA ALA A 37 -20.94 3.98 1.35
C ALA A 37 -20.66 5.19 2.26
N ALA A 38 -19.58 5.15 3.04
CA ALA A 38 -19.16 6.22 3.95
C ALA A 38 -17.85 6.89 3.50
N LEU A 39 -17.73 7.17 2.19
CA LEU A 39 -16.48 7.60 1.55
C LEU A 39 -15.79 8.79 2.25
N PRO A 40 -16.47 9.88 2.66
CA PRO A 40 -15.80 11.00 3.33
C PRO A 40 -15.17 10.59 4.66
N PHE A 41 -15.85 9.74 5.44
CA PHE A 41 -15.32 9.25 6.73
C PHE A 41 -14.15 8.30 6.52
N ALA A 42 -14.22 7.44 5.50
CA ALA A 42 -13.13 6.53 5.15
C ALA A 42 -11.86 7.32 4.77
N THR A 43 -11.99 8.33 3.89
CA THR A 43 -10.86 9.18 3.49
C THR A 43 -10.28 9.95 4.67
N LEU A 44 -11.10 10.61 5.48
CA LEU A 44 -10.62 11.35 6.64
C LEU A 44 -9.90 10.44 7.65
N SER A 45 -10.47 9.27 7.93
CA SER A 45 -9.84 8.29 8.84
C SER A 45 -8.48 7.84 8.32
N ALA A 46 -8.37 7.55 7.01
CA ALA A 46 -7.11 7.17 6.39
C ALA A 46 -6.07 8.31 6.50
N VAL A 47 -6.45 9.54 6.18
CA VAL A 47 -5.56 10.72 6.27
C VAL A 47 -5.04 10.92 7.69
N LEU A 48 -5.91 10.85 8.70
CA LEU A 48 -5.52 11.01 10.09
C LEU A 48 -4.60 9.87 10.54
N LEU A 49 -4.87 8.63 10.12
CA LEU A 49 -4.01 7.49 10.39
C LEU A 49 -2.62 7.69 9.78
N PHE A 50 -2.53 8.12 8.52
CA PHE A 50 -1.25 8.49 7.90
C PHE A 50 -0.56 9.63 8.66
N GLY A 51 -1.31 10.63 9.12
CA GLY A 51 -0.79 11.73 9.96
C GLY A 51 -0.13 11.24 11.24
N VAL A 52 -0.80 10.35 11.99
CA VAL A 52 -0.25 9.72 13.20
C VAL A 52 1.04 8.95 12.87
N LEU A 53 1.01 8.13 11.82
CA LEU A 53 2.18 7.34 11.40
C LEU A 53 3.35 8.24 11.00
N MET A 54 3.09 9.36 10.30
CA MET A 54 4.11 10.34 9.94
C MET A 54 4.69 11.01 11.18
N MET A 55 3.88 11.37 12.17
CA MET A 55 4.40 11.93 13.43
C MET A 55 5.29 10.94 14.17
N LEU A 56 4.85 9.68 14.32
CA LEU A 56 5.64 8.62 14.94
C LEU A 56 6.96 8.39 14.19
N GLY A 57 6.89 8.30 12.86
CA GLY A 57 8.07 8.19 11.99
C GLY A 57 9.01 9.39 12.15
N GLY A 58 8.48 10.60 12.24
CA GLY A 58 9.25 11.83 12.43
C GLY A 58 9.98 11.87 13.76
N ILE A 59 9.32 11.48 14.86
CA ILE A 59 9.96 11.32 16.17
C ILE A 59 11.10 10.31 16.08
N LEU A 60 10.86 9.15 15.46
CA LEU A 60 11.88 8.11 15.29
C LEU A 60 13.08 8.60 14.49
N HIS A 61 12.86 9.30 13.36
CA HIS A 61 13.95 9.87 12.55
C HIS A 61 14.72 10.92 13.33
N PHE A 62 14.01 11.78 14.06
CA PHE A 62 14.64 12.81 14.88
C PHE A 62 15.50 12.17 15.98
N VAL A 63 14.96 11.24 16.76
CA VAL A 63 15.72 10.52 17.80
C VAL A 63 16.91 9.76 17.20
N ALA A 64 16.72 9.05 16.09
CA ALA A 64 17.77 8.31 15.40
C ALA A 64 18.90 9.24 14.92
N ALA A 65 18.59 10.48 14.50
CA ALA A 65 19.60 11.45 14.12
C ALA A 65 20.60 11.72 15.24
N PHE A 66 20.15 11.79 16.50
CA PHE A 66 21.01 12.06 17.65
C PHE A 66 21.60 10.80 18.27
N MET A 67 20.91 9.66 18.22
CA MET A 67 21.37 8.42 18.87
C MET A 67 22.23 7.52 17.96
N VAL A 68 21.92 7.44 16.66
CA VAL A 68 22.51 6.45 15.75
C VAL A 68 23.57 7.07 14.85
N PHE A 69 23.28 8.24 14.25
CA PHE A 69 24.13 8.81 13.21
C PHE A 69 25.12 9.84 13.74
N LYS A 70 26.35 9.80 13.22
CA LYS A 70 27.43 10.76 13.52
C LYS A 70 27.84 11.49 12.22
N GLY A 71 28.31 12.73 12.34
CA GLY A 71 28.75 13.54 11.20
C GLY A 71 27.60 14.12 10.36
N GLY A 72 27.82 14.35 9.07
CA GLY A 72 26.87 15.04 8.18
C GLY A 72 25.50 14.35 8.03
N THR A 73 25.46 13.02 8.08
CA THR A 73 24.22 12.23 7.94
C THR A 73 23.22 12.50 9.06
N ARG A 74 23.68 12.91 10.26
CA ARG A 74 22.80 13.31 11.36
C ARG A 74 21.88 14.47 10.98
N TRP A 75 22.40 15.47 10.25
CA TRP A 75 21.60 16.63 9.85
C TRP A 75 20.51 16.26 8.85
N LEU A 76 20.80 15.33 7.92
CA LEU A 76 19.80 14.82 6.99
C LEU A 76 18.67 14.10 7.73
N TRP A 77 18.99 13.21 8.67
CA TRP A 77 17.98 12.49 9.45
C TRP A 77 17.15 13.42 10.34
N ALA A 78 17.79 14.42 10.96
CA ALA A 78 17.08 15.43 11.74
C ALA A 78 16.12 16.25 10.87
N LEU A 79 16.57 16.67 9.67
CA LEU A 79 15.75 17.37 8.70
C LEU A 79 14.55 16.52 8.26
N PHE A 80 14.76 15.25 7.90
CA PHE A 80 13.67 14.33 7.57
C PHE A 80 12.69 14.15 8.73
N GLY A 81 13.19 14.05 9.96
CA GLY A 81 12.34 13.99 11.15
C GLY A 81 11.43 15.22 11.29
N VAL A 82 11.99 16.43 11.12
CA VAL A 82 11.21 17.68 11.15
C VAL A 82 10.20 17.74 10.00
N LEU A 83 10.60 17.35 8.79
CA LEU A 83 9.68 17.31 7.64
C LEU A 83 8.52 16.34 7.86
N TYR A 84 8.78 15.16 8.42
CA TYR A 84 7.75 14.18 8.76
C TYR A 84 6.80 14.69 9.84
N LEU A 85 7.32 15.36 10.87
CA LEU A 85 6.49 15.98 11.91
C LEU A 85 5.61 17.10 11.34
N ALA A 86 6.17 17.95 10.47
CA ALA A 86 5.43 19.00 9.79
C ALA A 86 4.34 18.42 8.89
N ALA A 87 4.65 17.38 8.10
CA ALA A 87 3.67 16.69 7.26
C ALA A 87 2.55 16.06 8.09
N GLY A 88 2.90 15.39 9.20
CA GLY A 88 1.93 14.85 10.15
C GLY A 88 1.04 15.94 10.75
N TYR A 89 1.60 17.08 11.12
CA TYR A 89 0.84 18.23 11.61
C TYR A 89 -0.13 18.81 10.56
N PHE A 90 0.28 18.90 9.29
CA PHE A 90 -0.61 19.30 8.19
C PHE A 90 -1.73 18.28 7.94
N ALA A 91 -1.51 16.99 8.20
CA ALA A 91 -2.56 15.98 8.13
C ALA A 91 -3.72 16.25 9.10
N PHE A 92 -3.44 16.83 10.27
CA PHE A 92 -4.47 17.19 11.26
C PHE A 92 -5.09 18.56 11.03
N THR A 93 -4.30 19.55 10.61
CA THR A 93 -4.79 20.93 10.45
C THR A 93 -5.54 21.14 9.14
N THR A 94 -5.07 20.52 8.04
CA THR A 94 -5.66 20.64 6.71
C THR A 94 -5.87 19.25 6.08
N PRO A 95 -6.77 18.43 6.66
CA PRO A 95 -6.95 17.03 6.23
C PRO A 95 -7.40 16.91 4.77
N VAL A 96 -8.16 17.89 4.25
CA VAL A 96 -8.62 17.89 2.85
C VAL A 96 -7.46 18.02 1.87
N ILE A 97 -6.53 18.95 2.12
CA ILE A 97 -5.35 19.15 1.26
C ILE A 97 -4.44 17.93 1.35
N THR A 98 -4.26 17.40 2.56
CA THR A 98 -3.47 16.18 2.78
C THR A 98 -4.07 14.98 2.03
N ALA A 99 -5.40 14.84 2.02
CA ALA A 99 -6.09 13.81 1.23
C ALA A 99 -5.76 13.92 -0.27
N VAL A 100 -5.80 15.13 -0.82
CA VAL A 100 -5.47 15.38 -2.24
C VAL A 100 -4.02 15.01 -2.53
N VAL A 101 -3.09 15.41 -1.66
CA VAL A 101 -1.67 15.11 -1.83
C VAL A 101 -1.41 13.60 -1.77
N LEU A 102 -1.91 12.91 -0.74
CA LEU A 102 -1.77 11.45 -0.60
C LEU A 102 -2.41 10.71 -1.78
N THR A 103 -3.58 11.16 -2.24
CA THR A 103 -4.26 10.57 -3.40
C THR A 103 -3.49 10.84 -4.70
N SER A 104 -2.84 11.99 -4.82
CA SER A 104 -2.00 12.31 -5.99
C SER A 104 -0.79 11.38 -6.06
N PHE A 105 -0.14 11.10 -4.93
CA PHE A 105 0.92 10.09 -4.87
C PHE A 105 0.40 8.71 -5.26
N LEU A 106 -0.77 8.32 -4.75
CA LEU A 106 -1.42 7.07 -5.13
C LEU A 106 -1.72 7.02 -6.63
N ALA A 107 -2.24 8.11 -7.22
CA ALA A 107 -2.55 8.20 -8.64
C ALA A 107 -1.30 8.02 -9.51
N VAL A 108 -0.19 8.69 -9.16
CA VAL A 108 1.09 8.50 -9.87
C VAL A 108 1.57 7.05 -9.75
N ALA A 109 1.48 6.45 -8.56
CA ALA A 109 1.86 5.06 -8.36
C ALA A 109 0.99 4.09 -9.18
N LEU A 110 -0.33 4.32 -9.25
CA LEU A 110 -1.26 3.53 -10.06
C LEU A 110 -0.99 3.67 -11.54
N ILE A 111 -0.69 4.88 -12.04
CA ILE A 111 -0.31 5.10 -13.43
C ILE A 111 0.96 4.32 -13.77
N ILE A 112 2.00 4.41 -12.94
CA ILE A 112 3.26 3.67 -13.15
C ILE A 112 2.99 2.17 -13.14
N ALA A 113 2.24 1.67 -12.14
CA ALA A 113 1.93 0.25 -12.00
C ALA A 113 1.09 -0.28 -13.18
N GLY A 114 0.05 0.46 -13.60
CA GLY A 114 -0.80 0.14 -14.74
C GLY A 114 -0.03 0.14 -16.05
N MET A 115 0.87 1.11 -16.26
CA MET A 115 1.75 1.16 -17.41
C MET A 115 2.70 -0.05 -17.45
N ILE A 116 3.40 -0.35 -16.35
CA ILE A 116 4.29 -1.53 -16.25
C ILE A 116 3.50 -2.81 -16.54
N ARG A 117 2.31 -2.96 -15.95
CA ARG A 117 1.48 -4.15 -16.12
C ARG A 117 0.99 -4.30 -17.55
N THR A 118 0.65 -3.20 -18.21
CA THR A 118 0.25 -3.16 -19.63
C THR A 118 1.40 -3.54 -20.55
N VAL A 119 2.60 -3.00 -20.32
CA VAL A 119 3.82 -3.37 -21.09
C VAL A 119 4.18 -4.85 -20.87
N ASN A 120 4.21 -5.29 -19.62
CA ASN A 120 4.51 -6.68 -19.26
C ASN A 120 3.48 -7.63 -19.86
N ALA A 121 2.24 -7.19 -19.96
CA ALA A 121 1.26 -7.91 -20.74
C ALA A 121 1.87 -8.14 -22.15
N PHE A 122 2.09 -7.11 -22.95
CA PHE A 122 2.50 -7.32 -24.35
C PHE A 122 3.75 -8.20 -24.54
N ILE A 123 4.63 -8.28 -23.55
CA ILE A 123 5.79 -9.20 -23.50
C ILE A 123 5.35 -10.66 -23.24
N LEU A 124 4.40 -10.89 -22.33
CA LEU A 124 3.86 -12.20 -21.94
C LEU A 124 2.81 -12.76 -22.91
N ARG A 125 2.60 -12.13 -24.08
CA ARG A 125 1.71 -12.63 -25.16
C ARG A 125 1.82 -14.13 -25.45
N PRO A 126 3.00 -14.78 -25.41
CA PRO A 126 3.13 -16.22 -25.67
C PRO A 126 2.50 -17.13 -24.60
N ILE A 127 2.15 -16.58 -23.42
CA ILE A 127 1.66 -17.35 -22.26
C ILE A 127 0.14 -17.21 -22.15
N SER A 128 -0.55 -18.33 -21.93
CA SER A 128 -2.00 -18.35 -21.68
C SER A 128 -2.34 -17.52 -20.44
N GLY A 129 -3.32 -16.61 -20.57
CA GLY A 129 -3.70 -15.65 -19.51
C GLY A 129 -3.23 -14.21 -19.76
N TRP A 130 -2.50 -13.97 -20.84
CA TRP A 130 -2.02 -12.64 -21.23
C TRP A 130 -3.11 -11.54 -21.23
N GLY A 131 -4.30 -11.85 -21.79
CA GLY A 131 -5.40 -10.90 -21.88
C GLY A 131 -5.91 -10.41 -20.52
N TRP A 132 -5.85 -11.25 -19.47
CA TRP A 132 -6.22 -10.84 -18.11
C TRP A 132 -5.20 -9.88 -17.51
N VAL A 133 -3.92 -10.06 -17.81
CA VAL A 133 -2.87 -9.13 -17.38
C VAL A 133 -3.07 -7.78 -18.05
N LEU A 134 -3.36 -7.75 -19.36
CA LEU A 134 -3.67 -6.53 -20.09
C LEU A 134 -4.90 -5.81 -19.52
N PHE A 135 -6.01 -6.53 -19.32
CA PHE A 135 -7.23 -5.99 -18.72
C PHE A 135 -6.96 -5.39 -17.34
N SER A 136 -6.22 -6.11 -16.49
CA SER A 136 -5.85 -5.59 -15.16
C SER A 136 -4.95 -4.36 -15.22
N GLY A 137 -4.07 -4.25 -16.21
CA GLY A 137 -3.22 -3.08 -16.42
C GLY A 137 -4.03 -1.84 -16.80
N ILE A 138 -4.99 -2.01 -17.72
CA ILE A 138 -5.90 -0.94 -18.16
C ILE A 138 -6.84 -0.54 -17.02
N LEU A 139 -7.37 -1.49 -16.25
CA LEU A 139 -8.26 -1.19 -15.11
C LEU A 139 -7.53 -0.44 -13.98
N THR A 140 -6.21 -0.58 -13.89
CA THR A 140 -5.40 0.11 -12.88
C THR A 140 -5.07 1.56 -13.28
N LEU A 141 -5.10 1.88 -14.58
CA LEU A 141 -4.90 3.23 -15.14
C LEU A 141 -6.16 4.08 -14.99
#